data_AF-A0A0A9AX22-F1
#
_entry.id   AF-A0A0A9AX22-F1
#
_cell.length_a   1.000
_cell.length_b   1.000
_cell.length_c   1.000
_cell.angle_alpha   90.00
_cell.angle_beta   90.00
_cell.angle_gamma   90.00
#
_symmetry.space_group_name_H-M   'P 1'
#
loop_
_entity.id
_entity.type
_entity.pdbx_description
1 polymer ?
#
loop_
_entity_poly.entity_id
_entity_poly.type
_entity_poly.pdbx_seq_one_letter_code
_entity_poly.pdbx_strand_id
1 'polypeptide(L)'
;MNSWFWSAIYHSCDTIWTEKLYFSSAAAFLGYSLILAMLRTLNLRDEASRVMVAAPILAFVTTHMLYLNFYELDKGLNMKVCTAISIAQFLLWALWAFMTRHPSRLKIIFFAIGGVVSVFLEAYDIPPQWGYVDGRAICLGLAIPLSYLWWSFAKEDAEMRTSAIMKKMR
;
A
#
# COMPACT_ATOMS: atom_id res chain seq x y z
N MET A 1 -4.64 -1.93 9.33
CA MET A 1 -4.57 -2.70 10.59
C MET A 1 -4.55 -4.20 10.36
N ASN A 2 -5.51 -4.80 9.62
CA ASN A 2 -5.55 -6.25 9.42
C ASN A 2 -4.26 -6.88 8.85
N SER A 3 -3.60 -6.26 7.86
CA SER A 3 -2.39 -6.84 7.26
C SER A 3 -1.23 -7.03 8.25
N TRP A 4 -0.92 -6.00 9.06
CA TRP A 4 0.13 -6.09 10.07
C TRP A 4 -0.20 -7.07 11.20
N PHE A 5 -1.48 -7.17 11.58
CA PHE A 5 -1.94 -8.14 12.57
C PHE A 5 -1.73 -9.58 12.12
N TRP A 6 -2.16 -9.91 10.90
CA TRP A 6 -1.94 -11.25 10.34
C TRP A 6 -0.47 -11.53 10.03
N SER A 7 0.31 -10.50 9.70
CA SER A 7 1.77 -10.62 9.59
C SER A 7 2.41 -11.05 10.90
N ALA A 8 2.05 -10.42 12.02
CA ALA A 8 2.59 -10.77 13.33
C ALA A 8 2.22 -12.20 13.75
N ILE A 9 0.95 -12.60 13.53
CA ILE A 9 0.47 -13.95 13.84
C ILE A 9 1.17 -14.99 12.97
N TYR A 10 1.25 -14.78 11.66
CA TYR A 10 1.89 -15.73 10.75
C TYR A 10 3.36 -15.98 11.10
N HIS A 11 4.12 -14.91 11.39
CA HIS A 11 5.52 -15.03 11.79
C HIS A 11 5.73 -15.59 13.21
N SER A 12 4.69 -15.65 14.04
CA SER A 12 4.73 -16.28 15.36
C SER A 12 4.18 -17.71 15.34
N CYS A 13 3.27 -18.00 14.42
CA CYS A 13 2.54 -19.25 14.29
C CYS A 13 2.38 -19.58 12.80
N ASP A 14 3.36 -20.28 12.25
CA ASP A 14 3.37 -20.69 10.84
C ASP A 14 2.40 -21.86 10.62
N THR A 15 1.17 -21.55 10.23
CA THR A 15 0.13 -22.53 9.93
C THR A 15 -0.49 -22.19 8.57
N ILE A 16 -1.07 -23.18 7.90
CA ILE A 16 -1.72 -22.98 6.59
C ILE A 16 -2.83 -21.91 6.65
N TRP A 17 -3.56 -21.82 7.76
CA TRP A 17 -4.61 -20.81 7.94
C TRP A 17 -4.06 -19.40 8.14
N THR A 18 -3.04 -19.25 8.99
CA THR A 18 -2.40 -17.96 9.24
C THR A 18 -1.68 -17.45 8.00
N GLU A 19 -1.12 -18.34 7.20
CA GLU A 19 -0.49 -18.03 5.92
C GLU A 19 -1.49 -17.48 4.89
N LYS A 20 -2.63 -18.17 4.70
CA LYS A 20 -3.69 -17.71 3.80
C LYS A 20 -4.20 -16.33 4.20
N LEU A 21 -4.42 -16.10 5.50
CA LEU A 21 -4.91 -14.82 6.02
C LEU A 21 -3.86 -13.71 5.89
N TYR A 22 -2.58 -14.03 6.08
CA TYR A 22 -1.48 -13.11 5.86
C TYR A 22 -1.44 -12.62 4.40
N PHE A 23 -1.40 -13.53 3.43
CA PHE A 23 -1.37 -13.14 2.01
C PHE A 23 -2.65 -12.41 1.57
N SER A 24 -3.81 -12.89 2.01
CA SER A 24 -5.10 -12.27 1.69
C SER A 24 -5.21 -10.84 2.25
N SER A 25 -4.79 -10.64 3.49
CA SER A 25 -4.84 -9.32 4.13
C SER A 25 -3.83 -8.34 3.54
N ALA A 26 -2.66 -8.81 3.09
CA ALA A 26 -1.70 -8.01 2.34
C ALA A 26 -2.28 -7.56 0.98
N ALA A 27 -2.85 -8.48 0.21
CA ALA A 27 -3.47 -8.17 -1.08
C ALA A 27 -4.64 -7.18 -0.92
N ALA A 28 -5.50 -7.37 0.08
CA ALA A 28 -6.60 -6.45 0.39
C ALA A 28 -6.11 -5.04 0.76
N PHE A 29 -5.05 -4.95 1.59
CA PHE A 29 -4.48 -3.68 2.00
C PHE A 29 -3.89 -2.91 0.82
N LEU A 30 -3.09 -3.58 -0.03
CA LEU A 30 -2.50 -2.97 -1.21
C LEU A 30 -3.56 -2.57 -2.24
N GLY A 31 -4.55 -3.42 -2.47
CA GLY A 31 -5.69 -3.13 -3.34
C GLY A 31 -6.45 -1.86 -2.92
N TYR A 32 -6.78 -1.75 -1.63
CA TYR A 32 -7.43 -0.56 -1.09
C TYR A 32 -6.53 0.69 -1.19
N SER A 33 -5.23 0.54 -0.91
CA SER A 33 -4.27 1.65 -1.00
C SER A 33 -4.12 2.16 -2.43
N LEU A 34 -4.16 1.27 -3.44
CA LEU A 34 -4.19 1.64 -4.86
C LEU A 34 -5.44 2.43 -5.23
N ILE A 35 -6.61 2.01 -4.75
CA ILE A 35 -7.87 2.76 -4.95
C ILE A 35 -7.71 4.18 -4.42
N LEU A 36 -7.26 4.33 -3.16
CA LEU A 36 -7.04 5.66 -2.57
C LEU A 36 -6.03 6.50 -3.37
N ALA A 37 -4.94 5.89 -3.84
CA ALA A 37 -3.95 6.55 -4.68
C ALA A 37 -4.59 7.07 -5.97
N MET A 38 -5.34 6.25 -6.71
CA MET A 38 -6.00 6.68 -7.93
C MET A 38 -7.03 7.79 -7.68
N LEU A 39 -7.92 7.62 -6.70
CA LEU A 39 -8.93 8.63 -6.38
C LEU A 39 -8.31 9.98 -6.04
N ARG A 40 -7.22 9.96 -5.25
CA ARG A 40 -6.56 11.19 -4.81
C ARG A 40 -5.75 11.84 -5.93
N THR A 41 -4.97 11.06 -6.67
CA THR A 41 -4.05 11.59 -7.69
C THR A 41 -4.78 12.11 -8.92
N LEU A 42 -5.86 11.44 -9.33
CA LEU A 42 -6.74 11.87 -10.42
C LEU A 42 -7.78 12.91 -9.98
N ASN A 43 -7.86 13.23 -8.67
CA ASN A 43 -8.82 14.17 -8.09
C ASN A 43 -10.28 13.86 -8.46
N LEU A 44 -10.66 12.58 -8.43
CA LEU A 44 -12.02 12.11 -8.75
C LEU A 44 -12.99 12.51 -7.63
N ARG A 45 -13.93 13.41 -7.96
CA ARG A 45 -14.87 13.97 -6.99
C ARG A 45 -16.25 13.35 -7.08
N ASP A 46 -16.69 13.03 -8.29
CA ASP A 46 -17.99 12.44 -8.54
C ASP A 46 -18.03 10.97 -8.10
N GLU A 47 -19.19 10.54 -7.63
CA GLU A 47 -19.39 9.19 -7.10
C GLU A 47 -19.25 8.14 -8.20
N ALA A 48 -19.77 8.42 -9.40
CA ALA A 48 -19.72 7.50 -10.53
C ALA A 48 -18.28 7.13 -10.91
N SER A 49 -17.39 8.11 -11.10
CA SER A 49 -15.98 7.87 -11.43
C SER A 49 -15.24 7.16 -10.31
N ARG A 50 -15.58 7.45 -9.03
CA ARG A 50 -15.00 6.71 -7.90
C ARG A 50 -15.38 5.23 -7.95
N VAL A 51 -16.65 4.92 -8.24
CA VAL A 51 -17.12 3.53 -8.39
C VAL A 51 -16.47 2.87 -9.60
N MET A 52 -16.38 3.56 -10.74
CA MET A 52 -15.75 3.05 -11.96
C MET A 52 -14.30 2.64 -11.76
N VAL A 53 -13.56 3.34 -10.88
CA VAL A 53 -12.17 2.98 -10.55
C VAL A 53 -12.10 1.92 -9.45
N ALA A 54 -12.91 2.04 -8.40
CA ALA A 54 -12.85 1.15 -7.25
C ALA A 54 -13.37 -0.27 -7.56
N ALA A 55 -14.49 -0.38 -8.28
CA ALA A 55 -15.14 -1.65 -8.57
C ALA A 55 -14.23 -2.67 -9.28
N PRO A 56 -13.52 -2.35 -10.39
CA PRO A 56 -12.65 -3.32 -11.05
C PRO A 56 -11.46 -3.75 -10.18
N ILE A 57 -10.90 -2.82 -9.38
CA ILE A 57 -9.78 -3.15 -8.48
C ILE A 57 -10.26 -4.07 -7.35
N LEU A 58 -11.42 -3.78 -6.76
CA LEU A 58 -12.04 -4.65 -5.76
C LEU A 58 -12.33 -6.03 -6.34
N ALA A 59 -12.95 -6.10 -7.52
CA ALA A 59 -13.25 -7.37 -8.19
C ALA A 59 -11.98 -8.20 -8.44
N PHE A 60 -10.91 -7.55 -8.93
CA PHE A 60 -9.62 -8.21 -9.14
C PHE A 60 -9.02 -8.74 -7.83
N VAL A 61 -8.93 -7.89 -6.80
CA VAL A 61 -8.33 -8.25 -5.50
C VAL A 61 -9.13 -9.36 -4.83
N THR A 62 -10.47 -9.29 -4.84
CA THR A 62 -11.32 -10.34 -4.30
C THR A 62 -11.14 -11.65 -5.07
N THR A 63 -11.08 -11.62 -6.40
CA THR A 63 -10.86 -12.83 -7.21
C THR A 63 -9.48 -13.44 -6.91
N HIS A 64 -8.44 -12.63 -6.81
CA HIS A 64 -7.09 -13.07 -6.44
C HIS A 64 -7.06 -13.69 -5.03
N MET A 65 -7.75 -13.09 -4.06
CA MET A 65 -7.90 -13.66 -2.72
C MET A 65 -8.64 -15.01 -2.76
N LEU A 66 -9.74 -15.12 -3.52
CA LEU A 66 -10.49 -16.36 -3.65
C LEU A 66 -9.62 -17.47 -4.26
N TYR A 67 -8.83 -17.15 -5.29
CA TYR A 67 -7.86 -18.07 -5.89
C TYR A 67 -6.88 -18.63 -4.84
N LEU A 68 -6.23 -17.75 -4.08
CA LEU A 68 -5.26 -18.15 -3.05
C LEU A 68 -5.88 -18.96 -1.90
N ASN A 69 -7.14 -18.70 -1.54
CA ASN A 69 -7.79 -19.37 -0.42
C ASN A 69 -8.39 -20.73 -0.81
N PHE A 70 -9.01 -20.84 -1.99
CA PHE A 70 -9.82 -21.99 -2.37
C PHE A 70 -9.22 -22.89 -3.44
N TYR A 71 -8.33 -22.35 -4.29
CA TYR A 71 -7.72 -23.12 -5.38
C TYR A 71 -6.30 -23.56 -5.03
N GLU A 72 -5.35 -22.63 -5.05
CA GLU A 72 -3.95 -22.92 -4.81
C GLU A 72 -3.27 -21.72 -4.14
N LEU A 73 -2.58 -21.99 -3.04
CA LEU A 73 -1.80 -20.98 -2.32
C LEU A 73 -0.46 -20.75 -3.02
N ASP A 74 -0.50 -20.13 -4.20
CA ASP A 74 0.69 -19.76 -4.96
C ASP A 74 1.31 -18.47 -4.40
N LYS A 75 2.34 -18.65 -3.57
CA LYS A 75 3.11 -17.56 -2.95
C LYS A 75 3.82 -16.71 -4.00
N GLY A 76 4.30 -17.33 -5.08
CA GLY A 76 5.02 -16.66 -6.16
C GLY A 76 4.10 -15.75 -6.96
N LEU A 77 2.89 -16.21 -7.27
CA LEU A 77 1.86 -15.38 -7.88
C LEU A 77 1.47 -14.22 -6.97
N ASN A 78 1.24 -14.49 -5.68
CA ASN A 78 0.87 -13.43 -4.74
C ASN A 78 1.95 -12.34 -4.65
N MET A 79 3.22 -12.72 -4.57
CA MET A 79 4.32 -11.76 -4.58
C MET A 79 4.30 -10.91 -5.84
N LYS A 80 4.18 -11.50 -7.03
CA LYS A 80 4.13 -10.76 -8.30
C LYS A 80 2.97 -9.75 -8.33
N VAL A 81 1.76 -10.17 -7.92
CA VAL A 81 0.57 -9.31 -7.90
C VAL A 81 0.75 -8.16 -6.91
N CYS A 82 1.16 -8.45 -5.67
CA CYS A 82 1.39 -7.42 -4.64
C CYS A 82 2.50 -6.44 -5.03
N THR A 83 3.60 -6.91 -5.60
CA THR A 83 4.68 -6.08 -6.13
C THR A 83 4.19 -5.17 -7.25
N ALA A 84 3.40 -5.70 -8.20
CA ALA A 84 2.85 -4.91 -9.31
C ALA A 84 1.92 -3.78 -8.81
N ILE A 85 1.01 -4.10 -7.87
CA ILE A 85 0.12 -3.11 -7.24
C ILE A 85 0.94 -2.02 -6.52
N SER A 86 1.98 -2.43 -5.79
CA SER A 86 2.84 -1.51 -5.03
C SER A 86 3.60 -0.56 -5.95
N ILE A 87 4.20 -1.07 -7.03
CA ILE A 87 4.88 -0.26 -8.05
C ILE A 87 3.91 0.74 -8.68
N ALA A 88 2.72 0.29 -9.10
CA ALA A 88 1.70 1.16 -9.68
C ALA A 88 1.32 2.30 -8.71
N GLN A 89 1.13 1.98 -7.43
CA GLN A 89 0.84 2.96 -6.40
C GLN A 89 1.98 3.97 -6.21
N PHE A 90 3.23 3.53 -6.11
CA PHE A 90 4.36 4.45 -5.93
C PHE A 90 4.55 5.37 -7.14
N LEU A 91 4.33 4.87 -8.36
CA LEU A 91 4.35 5.67 -9.59
C LEU A 91 3.26 6.74 -9.59
N LEU A 92 2.03 6.41 -9.19
CA LEU A 92 0.94 7.38 -9.07
C LEU A 92 1.29 8.50 -8.10
N TRP A 93 1.85 8.16 -6.93
CA TRP A 93 2.25 9.15 -5.92
C TRP A 93 3.44 10.00 -6.35
N ALA A 94 4.42 9.40 -7.01
CA ALA A 94 5.56 10.13 -7.57
C ALA A 94 5.11 11.12 -8.64
N LEU A 95 4.25 10.68 -9.56
CA LEU A 95 3.71 11.52 -10.62
C LEU A 95 2.89 12.68 -10.04
N TRP A 96 2.05 12.39 -9.05
CA TRP A 96 1.27 13.41 -8.36
C TRP A 96 2.13 14.43 -7.63
N ALA A 97 3.17 13.98 -6.91
CA ALA A 97 4.09 14.89 -6.22
C ALA A 97 4.93 15.73 -7.18
N PHE A 98 5.21 15.22 -8.39
CA PHE A 98 5.88 15.96 -9.45
C PHE A 98 4.96 17.03 -10.08
N MET A 99 3.72 16.65 -10.41
CA MET A 99 2.76 17.55 -11.06
C MET A 99 2.21 18.62 -10.11
N THR A 100 2.07 18.31 -8.82
CA THR A 100 1.45 19.22 -7.85
C THR A 100 2.48 20.01 -7.04
N ARG A 101 2.20 21.30 -6.81
CA ARG A 101 2.99 22.17 -5.93
C ARG A 101 2.52 22.08 -4.47
N HIS A 102 2.14 20.89 -4.00
CA HIS A 102 1.66 20.69 -2.63
C HIS A 102 2.81 20.96 -1.63
N PRO A 103 2.57 21.68 -0.50
CA PRO A 103 3.61 21.96 0.50
C PRO A 103 4.26 20.68 1.04
N SER A 104 3.47 19.61 1.17
CA SER A 104 3.91 18.31 1.69
C SER A 104 4.43 17.32 0.64
N ARG A 105 4.72 17.78 -0.60
CA ARG A 105 5.16 16.89 -1.70
C ARG A 105 6.41 16.08 -1.37
N LEU A 106 7.34 16.67 -0.61
CA LEU A 106 8.59 16.00 -0.22
C LEU A 106 8.32 14.76 0.64
N LYS A 107 7.33 14.81 1.54
CA LYS A 107 6.95 13.68 2.38
C LYS A 107 6.47 12.50 1.53
N ILE A 108 5.70 12.78 0.48
CA ILE A 108 5.23 11.75 -0.47
C ILE A 108 6.36 11.23 -1.34
N ILE A 109 7.31 12.07 -1.77
CA ILE A 109 8.49 11.63 -2.52
C ILE A 109 9.34 10.69 -1.66
N PHE A 110 9.63 11.06 -0.40
CA PHE A 110 10.34 10.18 0.53
C PHE A 110 9.56 8.88 0.79
N PHE A 111 8.23 8.95 0.91
CA PHE A 111 7.39 7.78 1.02
C PHE A 111 7.50 6.85 -0.19
N ALA A 112 7.42 7.40 -1.41
CA ALA A 112 7.52 6.63 -2.65
C ALA A 112 8.90 6.00 -2.82
N ILE A 113 9.98 6.74 -2.53
CA ILE A 113 11.36 6.22 -2.59
C ILE A 113 11.54 5.09 -1.57
N GLY A 114 11.15 5.30 -0.31
CA GLY A 114 11.25 4.26 0.71
C GLY A 114 10.40 3.03 0.39
N GLY A 115 9.23 3.23 -0.22
CA GLY A 115 8.38 2.15 -0.73
C GLY A 115 9.06 1.32 -1.83
N VAL A 116 9.70 1.95 -2.81
CA VAL A 116 10.47 1.27 -3.86
C VAL A 116 11.66 0.50 -3.25
N VAL A 117 12.37 1.11 -2.30
CA VAL A 117 13.45 0.43 -1.57
C VAL A 117 12.92 -0.79 -0.82
N SER A 118 11.77 -0.68 -0.15
CA SER A 118 11.13 -1.80 0.55
C SER A 118 10.80 -2.95 -0.41
N VAL A 119 10.22 -2.65 -1.58
CA VAL A 119 9.91 -3.67 -2.60
C VAL A 119 11.19 -4.32 -3.13
N PHE A 120 12.25 -3.54 -3.33
CA PHE A 120 13.53 -4.06 -3.80
C PHE A 120 14.20 -4.99 -2.78
N LEU A 121 14.20 -4.61 -1.51
CA LEU A 121 14.72 -5.42 -0.40
C LEU A 121 13.96 -6.75 -0.26
N GLU A 122 12.64 -6.71 -0.41
CA GLU A 122 11.80 -7.90 -0.35
C GLU A 122 12.01 -8.82 -1.57
N ALA A 123 12.26 -8.26 -2.75
CA ALA A 123 12.55 -9.04 -3.96
C ALA A 123 13.93 -9.70 -3.94
N TYR A 124 14.92 -9.11 -3.26
CA TYR A 124 16.29 -9.62 -3.20
C TYR A 124 16.50 -10.73 -2.16
N ASP A 125 15.49 -11.01 -1.33
CA ASP A 125 15.48 -12.05 -0.28
C ASP A 125 16.80 -12.12 0.52
N ILE A 126 17.19 -10.98 1.10
CA ILE A 126 18.47 -10.85 1.80
C ILE A 126 18.51 -11.82 2.99
N PRO A 127 19.49 -12.75 3.05
CA PRO A 127 19.58 -13.72 4.13
C PRO A 127 19.86 -13.04 5.48
N PRO A 128 19.44 -13.64 6.60
CA PRO A 128 19.55 -13.04 7.93
C PRO A 128 21.02 -12.78 8.30
N GLN A 129 21.36 -11.51 8.50
CA GLN A 129 22.63 -11.10 9.09
C GLN A 129 22.58 -11.30 10.61
N TRP A 130 23.61 -11.94 11.15
CA TRP A 130 23.73 -12.33 12.56
C TRP A 130 22.56 -13.19 13.11
N GLY A 131 21.76 -13.79 12.24
CA GLY A 131 20.61 -14.60 12.62
C GLY A 131 19.38 -13.82 13.06
N TYR A 132 19.39 -12.49 13.02
CA TYR A 132 18.28 -11.64 13.51
C TYR A 132 17.76 -10.64 12.48
N VAL A 133 18.62 -10.10 11.61
CA VAL A 133 18.24 -9.01 10.69
C VAL A 133 18.26 -9.53 9.26
N ASP A 134 17.09 -9.89 8.74
CA ASP A 134 16.89 -10.22 7.33
C ASP A 134 16.31 -9.01 6.56
N GLY A 135 16.17 -9.15 5.23
CA GLY A 135 15.57 -8.12 4.40
C GLY A 135 14.16 -7.71 4.86
N ARG A 136 13.39 -8.65 5.41
CA ARG A 136 12.04 -8.43 5.91
C ARG A 136 12.01 -7.59 7.19
N ALA A 137 12.93 -7.84 8.13
CA ALA A 137 13.10 -7.05 9.34
C ALA A 137 13.46 -5.59 9.00
N ILE A 138 14.28 -5.38 7.97
CA ILE A 138 14.60 -4.04 7.46
C ILE A 138 13.35 -3.37 6.87
N CYS A 139 12.56 -4.08 6.05
CA CYS A 139 11.30 -3.56 5.51
C CYS A 139 10.31 -3.19 6.62
N LEU A 140 10.19 -4.02 7.67
CA LEU A 140 9.39 -3.73 8.87
C LEU A 140 9.88 -2.47 9.59
N GLY A 141 11.19 -2.34 9.79
CA GLY A 141 11.78 -1.15 10.41
C GLY A 141 11.55 0.11 9.58
N LEU A 142 11.66 0.01 8.25
CA LEU A 142 11.41 1.11 7.32
C LEU A 142 9.92 1.50 7.26
N ALA A 143 9.00 0.56 7.46
CA ALA A 143 7.57 0.82 7.46
C ALA A 143 7.12 1.78 8.57
N ILE A 144 7.83 1.85 9.70
CA ILE A 144 7.49 2.73 10.83
C ILE A 144 7.61 4.23 10.45
N PRO A 145 8.79 4.75 10.04
CA PRO A 145 8.92 6.15 9.63
C PRO A 145 8.10 6.45 8.37
N LEU A 146 7.96 5.49 7.45
CA LEU A 146 7.11 5.66 6.26
C LEU A 146 5.63 5.84 6.62
N SER A 147 5.11 5.07 7.58
CA SER A 147 3.74 5.20 8.05
C SER A 147 3.49 6.56 8.71
N TYR A 148 4.47 7.08 9.46
CA TYR A 148 4.40 8.41 10.04
C TYR A 148 4.36 9.50 8.96
N LEU A 149 5.26 9.43 7.96
CA LEU A 149 5.29 10.38 6.84
C LEU A 149 3.97 10.38 6.07
N TRP A 150 3.43 9.19 5.81
CA TRP A 150 2.15 9.01 5.14
C TRP A 150 0.98 9.62 5.92
N TRP A 151 0.90 9.36 7.23
CA TRP A 151 -0.14 9.94 8.08
C TRP A 151 -0.05 11.47 8.16
N SER A 152 1.17 11.99 8.33
CA SER A 152 1.41 13.44 8.35
C SER A 152 0.98 14.10 7.04
N PHE A 153 1.29 13.48 5.90
CA PHE A 153 0.80 13.94 4.61
C PHE A 153 -0.73 13.91 4.52
N ALA A 154 -1.37 12.80 4.89
CA ALA A 154 -2.82 12.63 4.79
C ALA A 154 -3.57 13.69 5.62
N LYS A 155 -3.05 14.00 6.82
CA LYS A 155 -3.59 15.07 7.67
C LYS A 155 -3.49 16.44 6.99
N GLU A 156 -2.31 16.81 6.51
CA GLU A 156 -2.06 18.11 5.88
C GLU A 156 -2.89 18.29 4.59
N ASP A 157 -3.01 17.22 3.80
CA ASP A 157 -3.83 17.19 2.60
C ASP A 157 -5.32 17.41 2.92
N ALA A 158 -5.83 16.77 3.97
CA ALA A 158 -7.21 16.94 4.42
C ALA A 158 -7.49 18.36 4.93
N GLU A 159 -6.58 18.95 5.72
CA GLU A 159 -6.67 20.33 6.22
C GLU A 159 -6.67 21.34 5.06
N MET A 160 -5.78 21.16 4.08
CA MET A 160 -5.70 22.02 2.90
C MET A 160 -6.99 21.95 2.07
N ARG A 161 -7.54 20.75 1.82
CA ARG A 161 -8.79 20.60 1.05
C ARG A 161 -9.98 21.19 1.79
N THR A 162 -10.07 20.97 3.10
CA THR A 162 -11.17 21.51 3.92
C THR A 162 -11.16 23.03 3.94
N SER A 163 -9.98 23.64 4.15
CA SER A 163 -9.86 25.10 4.12
C SER A 163 -10.19 25.70 2.75
N ALA A 164 -9.82 25.03 1.65
CA ALA A 164 -10.18 25.47 0.29
C ALA A 164 -11.70 25.41 0.04
N ILE A 165 -12.40 24.39 0.56
CA ILE A 165 -13.86 24.27 0.48
C ILE A 165 -14.52 25.38 1.30
N MET A 166 -14.07 25.62 2.54
CA MET A 166 -14.60 26.69 3.39
C MET A 166 -14.43 28.08 2.78
N LYS A 167 -13.28 28.36 2.16
CA LYS A 167 -13.04 29.63 1.46
C LYS A 167 -13.95 29.83 0.24
N LYS A 168 -14.41 28.75 -0.41
CA LYS A 168 -15.32 28.83 -1.56
C LYS A 168 -16.78 29.04 -1.15
N MET A 169 -17.15 28.68 0.09
CA MET A 169 -18.51 28.86 0.63
C MET A 169 -18.73 30.22 1.30
N ARG A 170 -17.65 30.97 1.56
CA ARG A 170 -17.70 32.34 2.09
C ARG A 170 -17.61 33.34 0.95
#